data_AF-A0A3D5M5Y7-F1
#
_entry.id   AF-A0A3D5M5Y7-F1
#
_cell.length_a   1.000
_cell.length_b   1.000
_cell.length_c   1.000
_cell.angle_alpha   90.00
_cell.angle_beta   90.00
_cell.angle_gamma   90.00
#
_symmetry.space_group_name_H-M   'P 1'
#
loop_
_entity.id
_entity.type
_entity.pdbx_description
1 polymer ?
#
loop_
_entity_poly.entity_id
_entity_poly.type
_entity_poly.pdbx_seq_one_letter_code
_entity_poly.pdbx_strand_id
1 'polypeptide(L)'
;EQGEIQNLSGLAFYPITFPMIVGPGTIATLIIYAGHAKGIEQTLEIGGIVGVILLLLFAVLFFASFFGKVLSDTMRVIMTRLMGMILLAIAVEMMVAGCKVVLPGLA
;
A
#
# COMPACT_ATOMS: atom_id res chain seq x y z
N GLU A 1 -9.34 -25.40 -21.78
CA GLU A 1 -8.31 -24.36 -21.54
C GLU A 1 -8.86 -22.94 -21.27
N GLN A 2 -10.09 -22.78 -20.74
CA GLN A 2 -10.58 -21.50 -20.18
C GLN A 2 -10.78 -21.55 -18.65
N GLY A 3 -10.31 -22.61 -17.99
CA GLY A 3 -10.54 -22.86 -16.56
C GLY A 3 -9.45 -22.32 -15.61
N GLU A 4 -8.36 -21.75 -16.12
CA GLU A 4 -7.19 -21.43 -15.29
C GLU A 4 -7.02 -19.94 -14.97
N ILE A 5 -7.77 -19.04 -15.63
CA ILE A 5 -7.69 -17.59 -15.39
C ILE A 5 -8.49 -17.15 -14.14
N GLN A 6 -9.36 -18.01 -13.59
CA GLN A 6 -10.14 -17.68 -12.39
C GLN A 6 -9.38 -17.83 -11.07
N ASN A 7 -8.21 -18.50 -11.05
CA ASN A 7 -7.39 -18.65 -9.83
C ASN A 7 -6.37 -17.51 -9.60
N LEU A 8 -6.22 -16.57 -10.56
CA LEU A 8 -5.33 -15.42 -10.40
C LEU A 8 -5.93 -14.29 -9.55
N SER A 9 -7.27 -14.23 -9.44
CA SER A 9 -7.96 -13.20 -8.64
C SER A 9 -7.64 -13.31 -7.14
N GLY A 10 -7.34 -14.52 -6.65
CA GLY A 10 -6.92 -14.76 -5.26
C GLY A 10 -5.47 -14.30 -4.98
N LEU A 11 -4.60 -14.33 -5.99
CA LEU A 11 -3.20 -13.89 -5.88
C LEU A 11 -3.04 -12.36 -5.92
N ALA A 12 -4.01 -11.63 -6.46
CA ALA A 12 -3.95 -10.17 -6.46
C ALA A 12 -4.27 -9.56 -5.07
N PHE A 13 -5.09 -10.26 -4.26
CA PHE A 13 -5.51 -9.75 -2.95
C PHE A 13 -4.39 -9.83 -1.90
N TYR A 14 -3.43 -10.75 -2.06
CA TYR A 14 -2.29 -10.95 -1.16
C TYR A 14 -1.05 -11.38 -1.98
N PRO A 15 0.14 -10.77 -1.84
CA PRO A 15 0.56 -9.75 -0.89
C PRO A 15 0.43 -8.31 -1.42
N ILE A 16 0.17 -8.07 -2.71
CA ILE A 16 0.32 -6.75 -3.35
C ILE A 16 -0.61 -5.64 -2.82
N THR A 17 -1.81 -6.01 -2.37
CA THR A 17 -2.74 -5.04 -1.75
C THR A 17 -2.11 -4.35 -0.54
N PHE A 18 -1.32 -5.07 0.25
CA PHE A 18 -0.66 -4.52 1.43
C PHE A 18 0.38 -3.45 1.08
N PRO A 19 1.41 -3.71 0.25
CA PRO A 19 2.35 -2.69 -0.20
C PRO A 19 1.70 -1.50 -0.91
N MET A 20 0.60 -1.71 -1.63
CA MET A 20 -0.12 -0.62 -2.32
C MET A 20 -0.88 0.29 -1.36
N ILE A 21 -1.56 -0.26 -0.34
CA ILE A 21 -2.36 0.54 0.61
C ILE A 21 -1.46 1.09 1.73
N VAL A 22 -0.55 0.28 2.23
CA VAL A 22 0.36 0.60 3.33
C VAL A 22 1.78 0.31 2.87
N GLY A 23 2.44 1.35 2.36
CA GLY A 23 3.83 1.26 1.94
C GLY A 23 4.76 0.90 3.12
N PRO A 24 5.86 0.18 2.88
CA PRO A 24 6.79 -0.26 3.92
C PRO A 24 7.43 0.91 4.70
N GLY A 25 7.69 2.04 4.04
CA GLY A 25 8.14 3.27 4.71
C GLY A 25 7.09 3.86 5.67
N THR A 26 5.82 3.78 5.29
CA THR A 26 4.69 4.18 6.15
C THR A 26 4.60 3.27 7.38
N ILE A 27 4.78 1.96 7.22
CA ILE A 27 4.83 1.00 8.33
C ILE A 27 5.99 1.35 9.27
N ALA A 28 7.20 1.57 8.74
CA ALA A 28 8.35 1.94 9.55
C ALA A 28 8.12 3.25 10.33
N THR A 29 7.52 4.25 9.68
CA THR A 29 7.22 5.54 10.31
C THR A 29 6.20 5.39 11.43
N LEU A 30 5.13 4.62 11.21
CA LEU A 30 4.12 4.33 12.23
C LEU A 30 4.72 3.58 13.43
N ILE A 31 5.59 2.60 13.20
CA ILE A 31 6.29 1.87 14.28
C ILE A 31 7.19 2.83 15.07
N ILE A 32 7.96 3.68 14.39
CA ILE A 32 8.85 4.65 15.05
C ILE A 32 8.03 5.65 15.86
N TYR A 33 6.96 6.22 15.30
CA TYR A 33 6.11 7.19 16.00
C TYR A 33 5.35 6.55 17.16
N ALA A 34 4.82 5.34 16.98
CA ALA A 34 4.20 4.58 18.07
C ALA A 34 5.20 4.27 19.19
N GLY A 35 6.47 3.97 18.86
CA GLY A 35 7.52 3.76 19.85
C GLY A 35 7.97 5.04 20.58
N HIS A 36 7.81 6.21 19.96
CA HIS A 36 8.12 7.52 20.56
C HIS A 36 6.96 8.14 21.33
N ALA A 37 5.73 7.65 21.14
CA ALA A 37 4.54 8.16 21.82
C ALA A 37 4.64 7.88 23.32
N LYS A 38 4.92 8.93 24.11
CA LYS A 38 4.95 8.85 25.58
C LYS A 38 3.71 9.54 26.13
N GLY A 39 2.77 8.74 26.61
CA GLY A 39 1.54 9.21 27.21
C GLY A 39 0.30 9.05 26.32
N ILE A 40 -0.86 9.28 26.93
CA ILE A 40 -2.17 9.04 26.32
C ILE A 40 -2.47 10.07 25.21
N GLU A 41 -2.00 11.31 25.35
CA GLU A 41 -2.24 12.39 24.38
C GLU A 41 -1.59 12.11 23.01
N GLN A 42 -0.29 11.83 22.97
CA GLN A 42 0.41 11.51 21.71
C GLN A 42 -0.09 10.22 21.06
N THR A 43 -0.53 9.25 21.87
CA THR A 43 -1.13 8.01 21.37
C THR A 43 -2.49 8.27 20.72
N LEU A 44 -3.31 9.16 21.32
CA LEU A 44 -4.58 9.59 20.75
C LEU A 44 -4.39 10.39 19.46
N GLU A 45 -3.35 11.22 19.36
CA GLU A 45 -3.04 11.96 18.13
C GLU A 45 -2.70 11.02 16.96
N ILE A 46 -1.78 10.07 17.18
CA ILE A 46 -1.42 9.07 16.16
C ILE A 46 -2.63 8.20 15.81
N GLY A 47 -3.39 7.76 16.82
CA GLY A 47 -4.62 7.00 16.62
C GLY A 47 -5.68 7.78 15.83
N GLY A 48 -5.79 9.10 16.05
CA GLY A 48 -6.67 9.98 15.30
C GLY A 48 -6.29 10.07 13.83
N ILE A 49 -4.99 10.23 13.53
CA ILE A 49 -4.48 10.27 12.15
C ILE A 49 -4.76 8.94 11.43
N VAL A 50 -4.44 7.81 12.08
CA VAL A 50 -4.72 6.47 11.53
C VAL A 50 -6.23 6.28 11.34
N GLY A 51 -7.04 6.74 12.28
CA GLY A 51 -8.50 6.70 12.19
C GLY A 51 -9.03 7.46 10.96
N VAL A 52 -8.51 8.67 10.70
CA VAL A 52 -8.87 9.45 9.50
C VAL A 52 -8.47 8.73 8.22
N ILE A 53 -7.27 8.15 8.16
CA ILE A 53 -6.81 7.37 7.00
C ILE A 53 -7.74 6.17 6.75
N LEU A 54 -8.09 5.43 7.80
CA LEU A 54 -9.01 4.29 7.70
C LEU A 54 -10.41 4.72 7.27
N LEU A 55 -10.90 5.87 7.74
CA LEU A 55 -12.20 6.41 7.34
C LEU A 55 -12.20 6.81 5.86
N LEU A 56 -11.14 7.44 5.37
CA LEU A 56 -10.97 7.75 3.96
C LEU A 56 -10.90 6.48 3.10
N LEU A 57 -10.12 5.49 3.52
CA LEU A 57 -10.05 4.19 2.84
C LEU A 57 -11.42 3.51 2.80
N PHE A 58 -12.14 3.52 3.92
CA PHE A 58 -13.50 2.98 3.98
C PHE A 58 -14.44 3.69 3.01
N ALA A 59 -14.41 5.03 2.95
CA ALA A 59 -15.21 5.78 2.01
C ALA A 59 -14.89 5.40 0.56
N VAL A 60 -13.62 5.34 0.18
CA VAL A 60 -13.20 4.94 -1.17
C VAL A 60 -13.66 3.51 -1.51
N LEU A 61 -13.46 2.56 -0.59
CA LEU A 61 -13.88 1.18 -0.78
C LEU A 61 -15.40 1.02 -0.82
N PHE A 62 -16.13 1.80 -0.04
CA PHE A 62 -17.60 1.82 -0.06
C PHE A 62 -18.13 2.26 -1.43
N PHE A 63 -17.49 3.27 -2.05
CA PHE A 63 -17.83 3.72 -3.40
C PHE A 63 -17.18 2.88 -4.53
N ALA A 64 -16.35 1.87 -4.22
CA ALA A 64 -15.62 1.09 -5.23
C ALA A 64 -16.54 0.42 -6.27
N SER A 65 -17.75 0.00 -5.86
CA SER A 65 -18.75 -0.58 -6.77
C SER A 65 -19.20 0.40 -7.87
N PHE A 66 -19.24 1.70 -7.56
CA PHE A 66 -19.55 2.74 -8.54
C PHE A 66 -18.41 2.94 -9.54
N PHE A 67 -17.16 3.01 -9.05
CA PHE A 67 -15.97 3.15 -9.90
C PHE A 67 -15.83 1.98 -10.90
N GLY A 68 -16.21 0.77 -10.49
CA GLY A 68 -16.19 -0.40 -11.37
C GLY A 68 -17.08 -0.27 -12.62
N LYS A 69 -18.14 0.53 -12.57
CA LYS A 69 -19.05 0.78 -13.71
C LYS A 69 -18.50 1.82 -14.68
N VAL A 70 -17.60 2.69 -14.23
CA VAL A 70 -16.99 3.76 -15.04
C VAL A 70 -15.71 3.28 -15.74
N LEU A 71 -15.10 2.19 -15.26
CA LEU A 71 -13.84 1.68 -15.78
C LEU A 71 -14.01 0.97 -17.13
N SER A 72 -13.61 1.65 -18.22
CA SER A 72 -13.54 1.08 -19.57
C SER A 72 -12.48 -0.03 -19.67
N ASP A 73 -12.62 -0.94 -20.63
CA ASP A 73 -11.70 -2.07 -20.86
C ASP A 73 -10.24 -1.63 -21.05
N THR A 74 -10.03 -0.51 -21.75
CA THR A 74 -8.68 0.07 -21.94
C THR A 74 -8.06 0.46 -20.60
N MET A 75 -8.84 1.07 -19.71
CA MET A 75 -8.37 1.47 -18.39
C MET A 75 -8.02 0.26 -17.53
N ARG A 76 -8.80 -0.83 -17.63
CA ARG A 76 -8.49 -2.08 -16.93
C ARG A 76 -7.12 -2.62 -17.34
N VAL A 77 -6.82 -2.64 -18.64
CA VAL A 77 -5.50 -3.10 -19.14
C VAL A 77 -4.36 -2.21 -18.65
N ILE A 78 -4.55 -0.88 -18.70
CA ILE A 78 -3.55 0.08 -18.21
C ILE A 78 -3.30 -0.13 -16.70
N MET A 79 -4.34 -0.25 -15.89
CA MET A 79 -4.23 -0.45 -14.44
C MET A 79 -3.47 -1.73 -14.08
N THR A 80 -3.72 -2.84 -14.79
CA THR A 80 -2.96 -4.09 -14.58
C THR A 80 -1.48 -3.91 -14.90
N ARG A 81 -1.12 -3.13 -15.93
CA ARG A 81 0.29 -2.83 -16.23
C ARG A 81 0.91 -1.90 -15.18
N LEU A 82 0.16 -0.92 -14.70
CA LEU A 82 0.59 -0.01 -13.65
C LEU A 82 0.88 -0.76 -12.34
N MET A 83 0.05 -1.73 -11.96
CA MET A 83 0.31 -2.57 -10.78
C MET A 83 1.71 -3.20 -10.85
N GLY A 84 2.11 -3.77 -11.99
CA GLY A 84 3.46 -4.32 -12.18
C GLY A 84 4.57 -3.27 -12.13
N MET A 85 4.37 -2.10 -12.74
CA MET A 85 5.35 -1.00 -12.70
C MET A 85 5.53 -0.43 -11.29
N ILE A 86 4.44 -0.27 -10.53
CA ILE A 86 4.46 0.18 -9.14
C ILE A 86 5.21 -0.83 -8.27
N LEU A 87 4.99 -2.13 -8.47
CA LEU A 87 5.71 -3.17 -7.74
C LEU A 87 7.21 -3.13 -7.96
N LEU A 88 7.65 -2.92 -9.21
CA LEU A 88 9.06 -2.75 -9.52
C LEU A 88 9.63 -1.51 -8.82
N ALA A 89 8.90 -0.39 -8.83
CA ALA A 89 9.32 0.83 -8.15
C ALA A 89 9.46 0.61 -6.63
N ILE A 90 8.47 0.00 -5.99
CA ILE A 90 8.49 -0.33 -4.55
C ILE A 90 9.68 -1.26 -4.24
N ALA A 91 9.96 -2.25 -5.09
CA ALA A 91 11.07 -3.16 -4.90
C ALA A 91 12.43 -2.43 -4.95
N VAL A 92 12.62 -1.53 -5.93
CA VAL A 92 13.85 -0.73 -6.04
C VAL A 92 13.98 0.24 -4.87
N GLU A 93 12.89 0.90 -4.47
CA GLU A 93 12.85 1.78 -3.29
C GLU A 93 13.32 1.02 -2.04
N MET A 94 12.78 -0.17 -1.79
CA MET A 94 13.15 -1.02 -0.66
C MET A 94 14.61 -1.46 -0.71
N MET A 95 15.11 -1.82 -1.89
CA MET A 95 16.53 -2.17 -2.07
C MET A 95 17.44 -0.99 -1.74
N VAL A 96 17.12 0.21 -2.23
CA VAL A 96 17.88 1.43 -1.95
C VAL A 96 17.81 1.81 -0.47
N ALA A 97 16.63 1.72 0.14
CA ALA A 97 16.46 1.97 1.58
C ALA A 97 17.31 1.00 2.42
N GLY A 98 17.31 -0.29 2.09
CA GLY A 98 18.16 -1.29 2.73
C GLY A 98 19.66 -1.02 2.55
N CYS A 99 20.09 -0.70 1.32
CA CYS A 99 21.49 -0.36 1.04
C CYS A 99 21.98 0.85 1.83
N LYS A 100 21.17 1.91 1.97
CA LYS A 100 21.52 3.10 2.77
C LYS A 100 21.76 2.77 4.24
N VAL A 101 20.98 1.84 4.79
CA VAL A 101 21.12 1.41 6.20
C VAL A 101 22.38 0.56 6.40
N VAL A 102 22.73 -0.31 5.43
CA VAL A 102 23.85 -1.25 5.55
C VAL A 102 25.21 -0.62 5.22
N LEU A 103 25.26 0.38 4.33
CA LEU A 103 26.49 1.05 3.90
C LEU A 103 26.52 2.54 4.30
N PRO A 104 26.50 2.88 5.61
CA PRO A 104 26.45 4.26 6.07
C PRO A 104 27.74 5.06 5.81
N GLY A 105 28.82 4.43 5.32
CA GLY A 105 30.13 5.05 5.09
C GLY A 105 30.42 5.51 3.66
N LEU A 106 29.47 5.42 2.72
CA LEU A 106 29.62 5.85 1.33
C LEU A 106 28.59 6.93 0.91
N ALA A 107 27.81 7.43 1.87
CA ALA A 107 26.79 8.49 1.68
C ALA A 107 27.25 9.81 2.31
#